data_AF-A0A160T9I1-F1
#
_entry.id   AF-A0A160T9I1-F1
#
_cell.length_a   1.000
_cell.length_b   1.000
_cell.length_c   1.000
_cell.angle_alpha   90.00
_cell.angle_beta   90.00
_cell.angle_gamma   90.00
#
_symmetry.space_group_name_H-M   'P 1'
#
loop_
_entity.id
_entity.type
_entity.pdbx_description
1 polymer ?
#
loop_
_entity_poly.entity_id
_entity_poly.type
_entity_poly.pdbx_seq_one_letter_code
_entity_poly.pdbx_strand_id
1 'polypeptide(L)'
;MPAALNNTGEYYEWALRPSLQQRRLDFAALLAGTCLLLVLLPLSWWLSLMIALAVAFLSWRFAQRMHVSVERIGCDARGWWMLVGGQRHAVSWRSGSIRRYELVRLQWGFWPWQQLLVRADSFVNDEDFRRLRRALYAQI
;
A
#
# COMPACT_ATOMS: atom_id res chain seq x y z
N MET A 1 7.15 18.84 17.34
CA MET A 1 7.38 18.15 18.62
C MET A 1 8.14 16.87 18.33
N PRO A 2 9.33 16.64 18.91
CA PRO A 2 10.10 15.43 18.64
C PRO A 2 9.74 14.34 19.66
N ALA A 3 9.01 13.32 19.22
CA ALA A 3 8.87 12.04 19.91
C ALA A 3 8.95 10.95 18.81
N ALA A 4 9.64 9.83 18.92
CA ALA A 4 10.13 9.14 20.09
C ALA A 4 11.58 8.67 19.85
N LEU A 5 12.52 9.15 20.67
CA LEU A 5 13.82 8.53 20.87
C LEU A 5 13.70 7.69 22.14
N ASN A 6 13.86 6.38 22.02
CA ASN A 6 14.17 5.55 23.19
C ASN A 6 15.66 5.77 23.53
N ASN A 7 16.02 5.69 24.81
CA ASN A 7 17.34 6.06 25.37
C ASN A 7 18.55 5.24 24.85
N THR A 8 18.37 4.42 23.81
CA THR A 8 19.38 3.53 23.20
C THR A 8 19.78 3.91 21.76
N GLY A 9 19.19 4.94 21.15
CA GLY A 9 19.53 5.34 19.77
C GLY A 9 19.07 4.35 18.70
N GLU A 10 18.09 3.49 19.00
CA GLU A 10 17.58 2.49 18.06
C GLU A 10 16.66 3.12 17.01
N TYR A 11 17.02 2.91 15.74
CA TYR A 11 16.21 3.19 14.57
C TYR A 11 15.09 2.16 14.50
N TYR A 12 13.82 2.58 14.55
CA TYR A 12 12.72 1.66 14.31
C TYR A 12 12.59 1.45 12.80
N GLU A 13 12.86 0.24 12.35
CA GLU A 13 12.71 -0.17 10.95
C GLU A 13 11.72 -1.33 10.84
N TRP A 14 10.81 -1.22 9.87
CA TRP A 14 9.81 -2.23 9.58
C TRP A 14 9.90 -2.62 8.11
N ALA A 15 10.16 -3.90 7.85
CA ALA A 15 10.16 -4.46 6.51
C ALA A 15 8.73 -4.81 6.09
N LEU A 16 8.32 -4.32 4.92
CA LEU A 16 7.00 -4.56 4.36
C LEU A 16 7.06 -5.64 3.31
N ARG A 17 6.09 -6.55 3.38
CA ARG A 17 5.82 -7.54 2.35
C ARG A 17 4.54 -7.19 1.60
N PRO A 18 4.42 -7.58 0.32
CA PRO A 18 3.17 -7.44 -0.41
C PRO A 18 2.08 -8.23 0.32
N SER A 19 0.97 -7.56 0.65
CA SER A 19 -0.16 -8.17 1.37
C SER A 19 -0.82 -9.26 0.53
N LEU A 20 -1.03 -10.43 1.14
CA LEU A 20 -1.70 -11.55 0.49
C LEU A 20 -3.19 -11.29 0.32
N GLN A 21 -3.80 -10.58 1.27
CA GLN A 21 -5.21 -10.24 1.22
C GLN A 21 -5.51 -9.29 0.05
N GLN A 22 -4.62 -8.34 -0.24
CA GLN A 22 -4.80 -7.42 -1.36
C GLN A 22 -4.67 -8.16 -2.70
N ARG A 23 -3.70 -9.07 -2.84
CA ARG A 23 -3.61 -9.95 -4.01
C ARG A 23 -4.87 -10.79 -4.22
N ARG A 24 -5.45 -11.32 -3.15
CA ARG A 24 -6.72 -12.08 -3.22
C ARG A 24 -7.88 -11.21 -3.64
N LEU A 25 -7.98 -9.98 -3.13
CA LEU A 25 -9.02 -9.03 -3.52
C LEU A 25 -8.87 -8.59 -4.97
N ASP A 26 -7.64 -8.32 -5.43
CA ASP A 26 -7.36 -7.97 -6.82
C ASP A 26 -7.74 -9.12 -7.75
N PHE A 27 -7.41 -10.36 -7.39
CA PHE A 27 -7.80 -11.54 -8.16
C PHE A 27 -9.32 -11.74 -8.18
N ALA A 28 -9.99 -11.59 -7.03
CA ALA A 28 -11.45 -11.70 -6.94
C ALA A 28 -12.15 -10.60 -7.76
N ALA A 29 -11.64 -9.37 -7.73
CA ALA A 29 -12.16 -8.26 -8.52
C ALA A 29 -11.98 -8.49 -10.03
N LEU A 30 -10.81 -9.00 -10.45
CA LEU A 30 -10.56 -9.39 -11.84
C LEU A 30 -11.51 -10.50 -12.29
N LEU A 31 -11.71 -11.52 -11.46
CA LEU A 31 -12.59 -12.65 -11.77
C LEU A 31 -14.05 -12.18 -11.87
N ALA A 32 -14.53 -11.39 -10.91
CA ALA A 32 -15.86 -10.81 -10.92
C ALA A 32 -16.09 -9.91 -12.15
N GLY A 33 -15.11 -9.05 -12.47
CA GLY A 33 -15.14 -8.22 -13.66
C GLY A 33 -15.20 -9.04 -14.94
N THR A 34 -14.44 -10.13 -15.03
CA THR A 34 -14.44 -11.05 -16.17
C THR A 34 -15.79 -11.76 -16.32
N CYS A 35 -16.37 -12.28 -15.22
CA CYS A 35 -17.69 -12.90 -15.25
C CYS A 35 -18.79 -11.92 -15.67
N LEU A 36 -18.79 -10.69 -15.15
CA LEU A 36 -19.73 -9.65 -15.54
C LEU A 36 -19.62 -9.34 -17.03
N LEU A 37 -18.38 -9.24 -17.54
CA LEU A 37 -18.12 -8.99 -18.96
C LEU A 37 -18.69 -10.14 -19.81
N LEU A 38 -18.40 -11.40 -19.45
CA LEU A 38 -18.91 -12.58 -20.15
C LEU A 38 -20.45 -12.65 -20.20
N VAL A 39 -21.13 -12.21 -19.14
CA VAL A 39 -22.60 -12.18 -19.07
C VAL A 39 -23.21 -11.08 -19.94
N LEU A 40 -22.49 -9.96 -20.14
CA LEU A 40 -22.99 -8.79 -20.86
C LEU A 40 -22.71 -8.81 -22.37
N LEU A 41 -21.98 -9.81 -22.89
CA LEU A 41 -21.56 -9.82 -24.29
C LEU A 41 -22.51 -10.62 -25.22
N PRO A 42 -23.05 -10.03 -26.30
CA PRO A 42 -23.65 -10.76 -27.41
C PRO A 42 -22.57 -11.41 -28.31
N LEU A 43 -23.00 -12.24 -29.26
CA LEU A 43 -22.21 -13.12 -30.14
C LEU A 43 -21.05 -12.46 -30.94
N SER A 44 -20.93 -11.12 -30.95
CA SER A 44 -19.80 -10.35 -31.52
C SER A 44 -18.55 -10.34 -30.61
N TRP A 45 -18.36 -11.42 -29.84
CA TRP A 45 -17.58 -11.46 -28.60
C TRP A 45 -16.09 -11.18 -28.73
N TRP A 46 -15.47 -11.49 -29.86
CA TRP A 46 -14.03 -11.38 -30.03
C TRP A 46 -13.52 -9.93 -29.94
N LEU A 47 -14.23 -8.96 -30.52
CA LEU A 47 -13.77 -7.57 -30.56
C LEU A 47 -13.90 -6.91 -29.18
N SER A 48 -15.03 -7.11 -28.50
CA SER A 48 -15.23 -6.61 -27.13
C SER A 48 -14.29 -7.29 -26.13
N LEU A 49 -13.97 -8.58 -26.31
CA LEU A 49 -13.02 -9.28 -25.46
C LEU A 49 -11.58 -8.76 -25.67
N MET A 50 -11.18 -8.48 -26.91
CA MET A 50 -9.88 -7.85 -27.20
C MET A 50 -9.78 -6.43 -26.60
N ILE A 51 -10.85 -5.63 -26.72
CA ILE A 51 -10.89 -4.28 -26.12
C ILE A 51 -10.85 -4.37 -24.59
N ALA A 52 -11.63 -5.26 -23.98
CA ALA A 52 -11.63 -5.46 -22.53
C ALA A 52 -10.28 -5.93 -22.01
N LEU A 53 -9.62 -6.88 -22.69
CA LEU A 53 -8.27 -7.31 -22.36
C LEU A 53 -7.25 -6.18 -22.53
N ALA A 54 -7.34 -5.39 -23.60
CA ALA A 54 -6.45 -4.26 -23.82
C ALA A 54 -6.61 -3.20 -22.72
N VAL A 55 -7.86 -2.84 -22.36
CA VAL A 55 -8.17 -1.89 -21.29
C VAL A 55 -7.71 -2.43 -19.94
N ALA A 56 -7.97 -3.71 -19.64
CA ALA A 56 -7.52 -4.35 -18.41
C ALA A 56 -5.99 -4.37 -18.32
N PHE A 57 -5.29 -4.70 -19.42
CA PHE A 57 -3.84 -4.72 -19.49
C PHE A 57 -3.24 -3.32 -19.33
N LEU A 58 -3.80 -2.31 -20.00
CA LEU A 58 -3.34 -0.92 -19.87
C LEU A 58 -3.56 -0.40 -18.44
N SER A 59 -4.74 -0.68 -17.88
CA SER A 59 -5.10 -0.30 -16.49
C SER A 59 -4.19 -0.99 -15.50
N TRP A 60 -3.87 -2.28 -15.71
CA TRP A 60 -2.93 -3.04 -14.91
C TRP A 60 -1.51 -2.46 -14.99
N ARG A 61 -1.02 -2.16 -16.19
CA ARG A 61 0.31 -1.55 -16.41
C ARG A 61 0.41 -0.16 -15.78
N PHE A 62 -0.65 0.62 -15.87
CA PHE A 62 -0.75 1.94 -15.23
C PHE A 62 -0.77 1.83 -13.72
N ALA A 63 -1.58 0.91 -13.17
CA ALA A 63 -1.63 0.62 -11.75
C ALA A 63 -0.26 0.16 -11.23
N GLN A 64 0.43 -0.75 -11.94
CA GLN A 64 1.79 -1.18 -11.59
C GLN A 64 2.81 -0.04 -11.56
N ARG A 65 2.71 0.93 -12.48
CA ARG A 65 3.59 2.11 -12.49
C ARG A 65 3.30 3.09 -11.36
N MET A 66 2.03 3.21 -10.97
CA MET A 66 1.60 4.10 -9.89
C MET A 66 1.77 3.47 -8.50
N HIS A 67 1.87 2.14 -8.43
CA HIS A 67 2.06 1.43 -7.17
C HIS A 67 3.51 1.58 -6.70
N VAL A 68 3.73 2.55 -5.81
CA VAL A 68 5.00 2.72 -5.13
C VAL A 68 5.23 1.49 -4.25
N SER A 69 6.15 0.61 -4.67
CA SER A 69 6.55 -0.55 -3.87
C SER A 69 7.43 -0.06 -2.73
N VAL A 70 6.81 0.19 -1.58
CA VAL A 70 7.54 0.51 -0.34
C VAL A 70 8.06 -0.78 0.27
N GLU A 71 9.38 -0.91 0.32
CA GLU A 71 10.05 -2.11 0.85
C GLU A 71 10.22 -2.02 2.37
N ARG A 72 10.54 -0.81 2.86
CA ARG A 72 10.77 -0.57 4.30
C ARG A 72 10.22 0.78 4.70
N ILE A 73 9.77 0.90 5.94
CA ILE A 73 9.50 2.17 6.59
C ILE A 73 10.35 2.22 7.85
N GLY A 74 10.87 3.38 8.18
CA GLY A 74 11.42 3.61 9.50
C GLY A 74 11.15 5.00 10.03
N CYS A 75 11.42 5.16 11.32
CA CYS A 75 11.39 6.44 12.01
C CYS A 75 12.75 6.66 12.67
N ASP A 76 13.35 7.81 12.42
CA ASP A 76 14.60 8.24 13.05
C ASP A 76 14.44 9.62 13.71
N ALA A 77 15.54 10.18 14.21
CA ALA A 77 15.55 11.51 14.84
C ALA A 77 15.17 12.66 13.87
N ARG A 78 15.27 12.44 12.56
CA ARG A 78 14.92 13.43 11.52
C ARG A 78 13.45 13.31 11.08
N GLY A 79 12.80 12.20 11.41
CA GLY A 79 11.38 11.96 11.15
C GLY A 79 11.15 10.61 10.49
N TRP A 80 10.04 10.50 9.75
CA TRP A 80 9.71 9.29 9.02
C TRP A 80 10.45 9.22 7.70
N TRP A 81 10.79 8.00 7.31
CA TRP A 81 11.36 7.71 6.01
C TRP A 81 10.82 6.39 5.48
N MET A 82 10.83 6.26 4.17
CA MET A 82 10.46 5.04 3.46
C MET A 82 11.52 4.67 2.44
N LEU A 83 11.76 3.37 2.26
CA LEU A 83 12.63 2.83 1.23
C LEU A 83 11.78 2.42 0.03
N VAL A 84 11.99 3.06 -1.11
CA VAL A 84 11.30 2.81 -2.37
C VAL A 84 12.35 2.54 -3.45
N GLY A 85 12.33 1.36 -4.05
CA GLY A 85 13.28 1.00 -5.11
C GLY A 85 14.74 1.15 -4.69
N GLY A 86 15.06 0.77 -3.44
CA GLY A 86 16.39 0.93 -2.85
C GLY A 86 16.80 2.36 -2.46
N GLN A 87 15.96 3.37 -2.69
CA GLN A 87 16.22 4.75 -2.26
C GLN A 87 15.41 5.15 -1.03
N ARG A 88 16.07 5.84 -0.10
CA ARG A 88 15.47 6.32 1.14
C ARG A 88 14.87 7.72 0.92
N HIS A 89 13.56 7.83 1.09
CA HIS A 89 12.81 9.07 0.99
C HIS A 89 12.29 9.50 2.36
N ALA A 90 12.61 10.74 2.76
CA ALA A 90 12.00 11.35 3.94
C ALA A 90 10.53 11.66 3.65
N VAL A 91 9.64 11.34 4.58
CA VAL A 91 8.19 11.52 4.44
C VAL A 91 7.60 12.18 5.68
N SER A 92 6.57 12.99 5.46
CA SER A 92 5.75 13.54 6.53
C SER A 92 4.31 13.07 6.34
N TRP A 93 3.72 12.52 7.38
CA TRP A 93 2.35 12.03 7.32
C TRP A 93 1.37 13.20 7.43
N ARG A 94 0.38 13.22 6.53
CA ARG A 94 -0.68 14.23 6.48
C ARG A 94 -1.95 13.72 7.17
N SER A 95 -2.86 14.65 7.45
CA SER A 95 -4.14 14.45 8.15
C SER A 95 -5.11 13.45 7.51
N GLY A 96 -4.89 13.05 6.25
CA GLY A 96 -5.65 11.98 5.59
C GLY A 96 -5.18 10.55 5.93
N SER A 97 -4.24 10.41 6.86
CA SER A 97 -3.79 9.10 7.33
C SER A 97 -4.86 8.45 8.21
N ILE A 98 -5.37 7.30 7.80
CA ILE A 98 -6.45 6.57 8.49
C ILE A 98 -5.85 5.39 9.24
N ARG A 99 -6.25 5.22 10.51
CA ARG A 99 -5.82 4.10 11.36
C ARG A 99 -7.03 3.21 11.64
N ARG A 100 -6.97 1.96 11.20
CA ARG A 100 -7.94 0.89 11.50
C ARG A 100 -7.23 -0.27 12.20
N TYR A 101 -8.03 -1.15 12.80
CA TYR A 101 -7.52 -2.23 13.64
C TYR A 101 -6.49 -3.12 12.93
N GLU A 102 -6.72 -3.45 11.66
CA GLU A 102 -5.85 -4.33 10.84
C GLU A 102 -5.17 -3.61 9.68
N LEU A 103 -5.35 -2.29 9.58
CA LEU A 103 -4.96 -1.53 8.40
C LEU A 103 -4.62 -0.10 8.77
N VAL A 104 -3.47 0.37 8.29
CA VAL A 104 -3.02 1.75 8.40
C VAL A 104 -2.87 2.30 6.99
N ARG A 105 -3.61 3.36 6.69
CA ARG A 105 -3.45 4.16 5.49
C ARG A 105 -2.61 5.38 5.87
N LEU A 106 -1.42 5.49 5.30
CA LEU A 106 -0.50 6.60 5.52
C LEU A 106 -0.47 7.45 4.27
N GLN A 107 -0.80 8.73 4.39
CA GLN A 107 -0.80 9.66 3.27
C GLN A 107 0.34 10.66 3.45
N TRP A 108 1.24 10.81 2.47
CA TRP A 108 2.33 11.79 2.54
C TRP A 108 2.17 12.95 1.55
N GLY A 109 1.22 12.85 0.62
CA GLY A 109 0.96 13.90 -0.35
C GLY A 109 -0.51 14.03 -0.72
N PHE A 110 -0.83 14.97 -1.60
CA PHE A 110 -2.21 15.25 -2.00
C PHE A 110 -2.77 14.19 -2.95
N TRP A 111 -1.91 13.60 -3.78
CA TRP A 111 -2.36 12.74 -4.86
C TRP A 111 -2.76 11.33 -4.39
N PRO A 112 -3.70 10.66 -5.08
CA PRO A 112 -4.15 9.30 -4.73
C PRO A 112 -3.05 8.24 -4.76
N TRP A 113 -1.92 8.46 -5.41
CA TRP A 113 -0.77 7.53 -5.42
C TRP A 113 0.28 7.88 -4.36
N GLN A 114 0.13 8.99 -3.65
CA GLN A 114 1.00 9.39 -2.52
C GLN A 114 0.46 8.89 -1.18
N GLN A 115 -0.04 7.66 -1.21
CA GLN A 115 -0.59 6.95 -0.06
C GLN A 115 -0.01 5.55 0.01
N LEU A 116 0.15 5.05 1.22
CA LEU A 116 0.64 3.72 1.50
C LEU A 116 -0.39 3.03 2.37
N LEU A 117 -0.89 1.91 1.87
CA LEU A 117 -1.76 1.03 2.61
C LEU A 117 -0.90 -0.07 3.24
N VAL A 118 -0.76 -0.02 4.55
CA VAL A 118 -0.06 -1.05 5.33
C VAL A 118 -1.10 -1.88 6.06
N ARG A 119 -1.17 -3.17 5.75
CA ARG A 119 -2.03 -4.11 6.47
C ARG A 119 -1.21 -4.92 7.48
N ALA A 120 -1.87 -5.52 8.46
CA ALA A 120 -1.20 -6.44 9.38
C ALA A 120 -0.53 -7.61 8.65
N ASP A 121 -1.15 -8.12 7.58
CA ASP A 121 -0.61 -9.21 6.75
C ASP A 121 0.62 -8.82 5.89
N SER A 122 0.98 -7.53 5.85
CA SER A 122 2.23 -7.06 5.25
C SER A 122 3.45 -7.31 6.15
N PHE A 123 3.25 -7.71 7.41
CA PHE A 123 4.32 -8.03 8.34
C PHE A 123 4.43 -9.53 8.57
N VAL A 124 5.64 -9.99 8.94
CA VAL A 124 5.87 -11.38 9.34
C VAL A 124 5.26 -11.66 10.71
N ASN A 125 5.22 -10.65 11.58
CA ASN A 125 4.73 -10.76 12.95
C ASN A 125 3.71 -9.65 13.26
N ASP A 126 2.59 -10.02 13.88
CA ASP A 126 1.57 -9.09 14.37
C ASP A 126 2.12 -8.09 15.40
N GLU A 127 3.20 -8.46 16.10
CA GLU A 127 3.87 -7.55 17.03
C GLU A 127 4.55 -6.38 16.32
N ASP A 128 5.09 -6.59 15.12
CA ASP A 128 5.72 -5.53 14.32
C ASP A 128 4.66 -4.52 13.87
N PHE A 129 3.49 -5.01 13.45
CA PHE A 129 2.34 -4.16 13.14
C PHE A 129 1.90 -3.35 14.38
N ARG A 130 1.84 -3.98 15.56
CA ARG A 130 1.51 -3.29 16.82
C ARG A 130 2.57 -2.26 17.23
N ARG A 131 3.86 -2.52 16.96
CA ARG A 131 4.96 -1.57 17.22
C ARG A 131 4.91 -0.39 16.26
N LEU A 132 4.72 -0.62 14.96
CA LEU A 132 4.50 0.43 13.96
C LEU A 132 3.30 1.30 14.34
N ARG A 133 2.18 0.66 14.68
CA ARG A 133 0.97 1.36 15.12
C ARG A 133 1.27 2.24 16.32
N ARG A 134 1.91 1.70 17.37
CA ARG A 134 2.31 2.48 18.56
C ARG A 134 3.21 3.66 18.19
N ALA A 135 4.20 3.48 17.33
CA ALA A 135 5.07 4.56 16.88
C ALA A 135 4.29 5.67 16.14
N LEU A 136 3.29 5.32 15.34
CA LEU A 136 2.39 6.28 14.70
C LEU A 136 1.48 6.99 15.72
N TYR A 137 1.01 6.29 16.76
CA TYR A 137 0.19 6.88 17.82
C TYR A 137 0.98 7.82 18.75
N ALA A 138 2.24 7.52 19.05
CA ALA A 138 3.07 8.32 19.95
C ALA A 138 3.51 9.69 19.38
N GLN A 139 3.23 9.95 18.09
CA GLN A 139 3.61 11.19 17.41
C GLN A 139 2.47 12.19 17.17
N ILE A 140 1.25 11.88 17.62
CA ILE A 140 0.14 12.83 17.64
C ILE A 140 0.06 13.49 19.01
#